data_AF-A0A2A4RXI8-F1
#
_entry.id   AF-A0A2A4RXI8-F1
#
_cell.length_a   1.000
_cell.length_b   1.000
_cell.length_c   1.000
_cell.angle_alpha   90.00
_cell.angle_beta   90.00
_cell.angle_gamma   90.00
#
_symmetry.space_group_name_H-M   'P 1'
#
loop_
_entity.id
_entity.type
_entity.pdbx_description
1 polymer ?
#
loop_
_entity_poly.entity_id
_entity_poly.type
_entity_poly.pdbx_seq_one_letter_code
_entity_poly.pdbx_strand_id
1 'polypeptide(L)'
;MPYYYRPSANKAFYFAAAAKEVMSRYNLRAITPANMAKMSSELYSLKVLTFNQHAALYFQPNIATSDQLLPTAQRDSISEWKALIRQQQCRKQGQQQAEHNLKILILLNRLDALTPSLRRQTRAT
;
A
#
# COMPACT_ATOMS: atom_id res chain seq x y z
N MET A 1 8.91 33.28 20.79
CA MET A 1 7.60 32.68 20.43
C MET A 1 7.85 31.46 19.56
N PRO A 2 7.66 30.23 20.04
CA PRO A 2 7.81 29.05 19.19
C PRO A 2 6.54 28.87 18.34
N TYR A 3 6.70 28.84 17.02
CA TYR A 3 5.63 28.53 16.08
C TYR A 3 5.25 27.06 16.19
N TYR A 4 4.15 26.75 16.87
CA TYR A 4 3.53 25.44 16.79
C TYR A 4 2.90 25.28 15.41
N TYR A 5 3.58 24.54 14.53
CA TYR A 5 3.03 24.13 13.23
C TYR A 5 1.87 23.16 13.49
N ARG A 6 0.65 23.69 13.64
CA ARG A 6 -0.58 22.89 13.74
C ARG A 6 -0.87 22.34 12.35
N PRO A 7 -0.82 21.02 12.11
CA PRO A 7 -1.22 20.47 10.82
C PRO A 7 -2.69 20.84 10.60
N SER A 8 -2.97 21.61 9.55
CA SER A 8 -4.34 22.03 9.23
C SER A 8 -5.19 20.77 9.01
N ALA A 9 -6.22 20.54 9.82
CA ALA A 9 -7.13 19.41 9.69
C ALA A 9 -7.65 19.23 8.25
N ASN A 10 -7.81 20.34 7.52
CA ASN A 10 -8.22 20.39 6.11
C ASN A 10 -7.30 19.59 5.16
N LYS A 11 -5.99 19.56 5.41
CA LYS A 11 -5.05 18.75 4.61
C LYS A 11 -5.28 17.26 4.82
N ALA A 12 -5.49 16.84 6.08
CA ALA A 12 -5.73 15.43 6.39
C ALA A 12 -7.03 14.92 5.77
N PHE A 13 -8.09 15.74 5.78
CA PHE A 13 -9.36 15.41 5.10
C PHE A 13 -9.21 15.33 3.58
N TYR A 14 -8.47 16.26 2.96
CA TYR A 14 -8.20 16.22 1.53
C TYR A 14 -7.44 14.95 1.13
N PHE A 15 -6.38 14.59 1.84
CA PHE A 15 -5.63 13.37 1.56
C PHE A 15 -6.44 12.09 1.78
N ALA A 16 -7.32 12.07 2.79
CA ALA A 16 -8.21 10.93 3.03
C ALA A 16 -9.25 10.76 1.92
N ALA A 17 -9.84 11.86 1.42
CA ALA A 17 -10.77 11.82 0.29
C ALA A 17 -10.08 11.38 -1.00
N ALA A 18 -8.91 11.95 -1.30
CA ALA A 18 -8.08 11.59 -2.44
C ALA A 18 -7.67 10.11 -2.41
N ALA A 19 -7.22 9.62 -1.25
CA ALA A 19 -6.88 8.21 -1.06
C ALA A 19 -8.11 7.31 -1.28
N LYS A 20 -9.27 7.67 -0.72
CA LYS A 20 -10.51 6.90 -0.89
C LYS A 20 -10.95 6.82 -2.35
N GLU A 21 -10.85 7.91 -3.10
CA GLU A 21 -11.18 7.93 -4.52
C GLU A 21 -10.30 6.96 -5.31
N VAL A 22 -8.97 7.05 -5.14
CA VAL A 22 -8.03 6.14 -5.81
C VAL A 22 -8.31 4.70 -5.40
N MET A 23 -8.45 4.42 -4.10
CA MET A 23 -8.69 3.07 -3.59
C MET A 23 -10.01 2.47 -4.07
N SER A 24 -11.01 3.26 -4.44
CA SER A 24 -12.25 2.73 -5.02
C SER A 24 -12.06 1.99 -6.35
N ARG A 25 -10.94 2.24 -7.05
CA ARG A 25 -10.60 1.63 -8.34
C ARG A 25 -9.79 0.33 -8.22
N TYR A 26 -9.31 0.00 -7.02
CA TYR A 26 -8.36 -1.10 -6.82
C TYR A 26 -8.79 -2.03 -5.69
N ASN A 27 -8.63 -3.34 -5.90
CA ASN A 27 -8.81 -4.34 -4.86
C ASN A 27 -7.44 -4.89 -4.43
N LEU A 28 -6.93 -4.48 -3.27
CA LEU A 28 -5.60 -4.88 -2.78
C LEU A 28 -5.44 -6.40 -2.55
N ARG A 29 -6.55 -7.13 -2.42
CA ARG A 29 -6.56 -8.59 -2.26
C ARG A 29 -6.53 -9.34 -3.60
N ALA A 30 -6.75 -8.62 -4.70
CA ALA A 30 -6.75 -9.16 -6.05
C ALA A 30 -6.17 -8.11 -7.03
N ILE A 31 -5.00 -7.58 -6.71
CA ILE A 31 -4.33 -6.55 -7.51
C ILE A 31 -3.17 -7.16 -8.28
N THR A 32 -2.99 -6.77 -9.54
CA THR A 32 -1.81 -7.13 -10.31
C THR A 32 -0.64 -6.21 -9.94
N PRO A 33 0.61 -6.67 -10.01
CA PRO A 33 1.79 -5.82 -9.85
C PRO A 33 1.75 -4.54 -10.70
N ALA A 34 1.31 -4.61 -11.96
CA ALA A 34 1.15 -3.44 -12.82
C ALA A 34 0.10 -2.44 -12.26
N ASN A 35 -1.03 -2.94 -11.77
CA ASN A 35 -2.05 -2.09 -11.14
C ASN A 35 -1.58 -1.54 -9.79
N MET A 36 -0.74 -2.28 -9.04
CA MET A 36 -0.10 -1.78 -7.81
C MET A 36 0.84 -0.62 -8.11
N ALA A 37 1.67 -0.73 -9.16
CA ALA A 37 2.56 0.36 -9.60
C ALA A 37 1.78 1.58 -10.08
N LYS A 38 0.66 1.36 -10.79
CA LYS A 38 -0.25 2.45 -11.21
C LYS A 38 -0.89 3.13 -10.00
N MET A 39 -1.44 2.36 -9.07
CA MET A 39 -2.04 2.87 -7.84
C MET A 39 -1.02 3.64 -6.98
N SER A 40 0.19 3.12 -6.83
CA SER A 40 1.25 3.79 -6.06
C SER A 40 1.66 5.11 -6.70
N SER A 41 1.64 5.21 -8.03
CA SER A 41 1.92 6.44 -8.78
C SER A 41 0.81 7.48 -8.58
N GLU A 42 -0.46 7.06 -8.64
CA GLU A 42 -1.62 7.93 -8.40
C GLU A 42 -1.64 8.48 -6.96
N LEU A 43 -1.38 7.63 -5.96
CA LEU A 43 -1.32 8.08 -4.57
C LEU A 43 -0.11 8.98 -4.29
N TYR A 44 1.01 8.78 -5.00
CA TYR A 44 2.20 9.63 -4.87
C TYR A 44 1.98 11.02 -5.49
N SER A 45 1.37 11.10 -6.68
CA SER A 45 1.07 12.38 -7.33
C SER A 45 0.12 13.25 -6.50
N LEU A 46 -0.81 12.61 -5.78
CA LEU A 46 -1.73 13.25 -4.83
C LEU A 46 -1.11 13.55 -3.46
N LYS A 47 0.20 13.29 -3.29
CA LYS A 47 0.96 13.47 -2.03
C LYS A 47 0.39 12.69 -0.85
N VAL A 48 -0.37 11.62 -1.12
CA VAL A 48 -0.87 10.68 -0.09
C VAL A 48 0.26 9.76 0.37
N LEU A 49 1.14 9.35 -0.55
CA LEU A 49 2.34 8.59 -0.25
C LEU A 49 3.59 9.47 -0.21
N THR A 50 4.52 9.11 0.66
CA THR A 50 5.91 9.58 0.60
C THR A 50 6.66 8.85 -0.52
N PHE A 51 7.77 9.43 -0.99
CA PHE A 51 8.61 8.81 -2.02
C PHE A 51 9.03 7.39 -1.64
N ASN A 52 9.42 7.17 -0.38
CA ASN A 52 9.83 5.85 0.11
C ASN A 52 8.69 4.82 0.05
N GLN A 53 7.45 5.23 0.34
CA GLN A 53 6.28 4.36 0.26
C GLN A 53 5.91 4.05 -1.20
N HIS A 54 5.99 5.06 -2.07
CA HIS A 54 5.80 4.89 -3.50
C HIS A 54 6.82 3.91 -4.09
N ALA A 55 8.12 4.13 -3.82
CA ALA A 55 9.20 3.28 -4.31
C ALA A 55 9.04 1.82 -3.84
N ALA A 56 8.67 1.60 -2.57
CA ALA A 56 8.45 0.25 -2.05
C ALA A 56 7.31 -0.50 -2.77
N LEU A 57 6.21 0.19 -3.06
CA LEU A 57 5.05 -0.39 -3.75
C LEU A 57 5.26 -0.52 -5.27
N TYR A 58 6.01 0.41 -5.87
CA TYR A 58 6.29 0.45 -7.30
C TYR A 58 7.33 -0.61 -7.69
N PHE A 59 8.46 -0.66 -7.00
CA PHE A 59 9.57 -1.54 -7.36
C PHE A 59 9.45 -2.95 -6.77
N GLN A 60 8.58 -3.15 -5.77
CA GLN A 60 8.33 -4.45 -5.13
C GLN A 60 9.61 -5.29 -4.98
N PRO A 61 10.56 -4.89 -4.11
CA PRO A 61 11.96 -5.34 -4.15
C PRO A 61 12.19 -6.85 -3.97
N ASN A 62 11.16 -7.65 -3.65
CA ASN A 62 11.23 -9.10 -3.55
C ASN A 62 10.52 -9.86 -4.70
N ILE A 63 10.01 -9.17 -5.73
CA ILE A 63 9.30 -9.78 -6.87
C ILE A 63 10.09 -9.59 -8.19
N ALA A 64 11.09 -8.70 -8.20
CA ALA A 64 11.99 -8.45 -9.32
C ALA A 64 13.19 -9.44 -9.40
N THR A 65 13.07 -10.65 -8.85
CA THR A 65 14.09 -11.71 -9.03
C THR A 65 14.10 -12.30 -10.45
N SER A 66 13.26 -11.80 -11.35
CA SER A 66 13.26 -12.21 -12.75
C SER A 66 13.11 -10.96 -13.62
N ASP A 67 13.95 -10.82 -14.64
CA ASP A 67 13.84 -9.86 -15.77
C ASP A 67 12.53 -10.03 -16.59
N GLN A 68 11.56 -10.76 -16.05
CA GLN A 68 10.27 -11.00 -16.66
C GLN A 68 9.32 -9.87 -16.30
N LEU A 69 8.72 -9.31 -17.36
CA LEU A 69 7.52 -8.47 -17.35
C LEU A 69 6.67 -8.74 -16.09
N LEU A 70 6.37 -7.67 -15.35
CA LEU A 70 5.57 -7.70 -14.13
C LEU A 70 4.48 -8.78 -14.22
N PRO A 71 4.47 -9.77 -13.31
CA PRO A 71 3.54 -10.90 -13.38
C PRO A 71 2.11 -10.39 -13.60
N THR A 72 1.41 -10.88 -14.62
CA THR A 72 0.02 -10.48 -14.92
C THR A 72 -1.01 -11.11 -13.98
N ALA A 73 -0.60 -12.09 -13.18
CA ALA A 73 -1.47 -12.76 -12.23
C ALA A 73 -1.91 -11.81 -11.10
N GLN A 74 -3.19 -11.87 -10.74
CA GLN A 74 -3.71 -11.19 -9.56
C GLN A 74 -3.09 -11.78 -8.29
N ARG A 75 -2.76 -10.92 -7.34
CA ARG A 75 -2.12 -11.30 -6.07
C ARG A 75 -2.81 -10.64 -4.89
N ASP A 76 -2.84 -11.36 -3.77
CA ASP A 76 -3.20 -10.78 -2.49
C ASP A 76 -1.97 -10.10 -1.89
N SER A 77 -1.81 -8.82 -2.22
CA SER A 77 -0.64 -8.04 -1.79
C SER A 77 -0.51 -7.98 -0.26
N ILE A 78 -1.62 -7.97 0.47
CA ILE A 78 -1.58 -7.93 1.94
C ILE A 78 -0.99 -9.23 2.49
N SER A 79 -1.38 -10.38 1.92
CA SER A 79 -0.88 -11.69 2.32
C SER A 79 0.60 -11.88 1.95
N GLU A 80 1.04 -11.38 0.79
CA GLU A 80 2.44 -11.44 0.36
C GLU A 80 3.37 -10.62 1.29
N TRP A 81 3.01 -9.37 1.60
CA TRP A 81 3.81 -8.55 2.52
C TRP A 81 3.88 -9.15 3.94
N LYS A 82 2.81 -9.81 4.40
CA LYS A 82 2.84 -10.57 5.67
C LYS A 82 3.80 -11.75 5.61
N ALA A 83 3.83 -12.49 4.51
CA ALA A 83 4.74 -13.62 4.33
C ALA A 83 6.21 -13.16 4.32
N LEU A 84 6.51 -12.05 3.65
CA LEU A 84 7.85 -11.47 3.62
C LEU A 84 8.36 -11.06 5.01
N ILE A 85 7.51 -10.41 5.82
CA ILE A 85 7.87 -10.03 7.19
C ILE A 85 8.16 -11.27 8.04
N ARG A 86 7.33 -12.32 7.93
CA ARG A 86 7.58 -13.60 8.64
C ARG A 86 8.92 -14.21 8.23
N GLN A 87 9.22 -14.25 6.95
CA GLN A 87 10.47 -14.82 6.44
C GLN A 87 11.71 -14.04 6.93
N GLN A 88 11.63 -12.72 7.00
CA GLN A 88 12.72 -11.87 7.51
C GLN A 88 12.92 -12.03 9.02
N GLN A 89 11.83 -12.14 9.79
CA GLN A 89 11.88 -12.42 11.23
C GLN A 89 12.56 -13.77 11.53
N CYS A 90 12.30 -14.80 10.71
CA CYS A 90 12.95 -16.11 10.85
C CYS A 90 14.46 -16.08 10.54
N ARG A 91 14.94 -15.18 9.65
CA ARG A 91 16.34 -15.14 9.21
C ARG A 91 17.27 -14.26 10.05
N LYS A 92 16.76 -13.55 11.08
CA LYS A 92 17.52 -12.61 11.93
C LYS A 92 18.37 -11.58 11.15
N GLN A 93 18.05 -11.31 9.89
CA GLN A 93 18.76 -10.33 9.04
C GLN A 93 17.90 -9.07 8.86
N GLY A 94 18.50 -7.90 9.13
CA GLY A 94 17.98 -6.59 8.71
C GLY A 94 16.80 -6.06 9.52
N GLN A 95 16.99 -5.72 10.80
CA GLN A 95 15.98 -5.05 11.64
C GLN A 95 15.38 -3.80 10.99
N GLN A 96 16.20 -2.97 10.34
CA GLN A 96 15.76 -1.77 9.64
C GLN A 96 14.83 -2.08 8.45
N GLN A 97 15.08 -3.18 7.74
CA GLN A 97 14.25 -3.60 6.61
C GLN A 97 12.93 -4.22 7.08
N ALA A 98 12.94 -4.95 8.20
CA ALA A 98 11.73 -5.46 8.84
C ALA A 98 10.81 -4.31 9.31
N GLU A 99 11.37 -3.26 9.92
CA GLU A 99 10.61 -2.06 10.31
C GLU A 99 10.03 -1.31 9.10
N HIS A 100 10.81 -1.17 8.03
CA HIS A 100 10.33 -0.57 6.78
C HIS A 100 9.14 -1.36 6.21
N ASN A 101 9.27 -2.69 6.12
CA ASN A 101 8.23 -3.56 5.59
C ASN A 101 6.96 -3.54 6.45
N LEU A 102 7.09 -3.43 7.78
CA LEU A 102 5.96 -3.28 8.68
C LEU A 102 5.22 -1.95 8.47
N LYS A 103 5.94 -0.84 8.21
CA LYS A 103 5.32 0.45 7.85
C LYS A 103 4.51 0.35 6.55
N ILE A 104 5.01 -0.38 5.55
CA ILE A 104 4.28 -0.63 4.29
C ILE A 104 3.05 -1.50 4.53
N LEU A 105 3.13 -2.55 5.35
CA LEU A 105 1.97 -3.37 5.68
C LEU A 105 0.87 -2.57 6.41
N ILE A 106 1.24 -1.71 7.36
CA ILE A 106 0.29 -0.83 8.04
C ILE A 106 -0.39 0.11 7.03
N LEU A 107 0.38 0.69 6.11
CA LEU A 107 -0.16 1.52 5.03
C LEU A 107 -1.16 0.73 4.17
N LEU A 108 -0.80 -0.46 3.71
CA LEU A 108 -1.68 -1.31 2.89
C LEU A 108 -2.99 -1.66 3.62
N ASN A 109 -2.94 -1.99 4.91
CA ASN A 109 -4.17 -2.26 5.68
C ASN A 109 -5.04 -1.00 5.84
N ARG A 110 -4.43 0.18 5.98
CA ARG A 110 -5.19 1.45 6.01
C ARG A 110 -5.84 1.74 4.67
N LEU A 111 -5.13 1.48 3.56
CA LEU A 111 -5.67 1.61 2.21
C LEU A 111 -6.80 0.59 1.96
N ASP A 112 -6.66 -0.67 2.40
CA ASP A 112 -7.70 -1.71 2.31
C ASP A 112 -8.99 -1.27 3.03
N ALA A 113 -8.84 -0.65 4.20
CA ALA A 113 -9.97 -0.14 4.99
C ALA A 113 -10.69 1.06 4.33
N LEU A 114 -10.04 1.77 3.40
CA LEU A 114 -10.65 2.86 2.63
C LEU A 114 -11.44 2.34 1.41
N THR A 115 -11.21 1.10 1.01
CA THR A 115 -11.97 0.47 -0.08
C THR A 115 -13.43 0.35 0.34
N PRO A 116 -14.39 0.98 -0.37
CA PRO A 116 -15.79 0.80 -0.08
C PRO A 116 -16.12 -0.68 -0.22
N SER A 117 -16.66 -1.24 0.84
CA SER A 117 -17.02 -2.64 1.00
C SER A 117 -17.62 -3.27 -0.26
N LEU A 118 -16.81 -4.05 -0.99
CA LEU A 118 -17.28 -5.24 -1.71
C LEU A 118 -17.63 -6.39 -0.71
N ARG A 119 -17.93 -6.04 0.55
CA ARG A 119 -18.35 -6.92 1.64
C ARG A 119 -19.83 -6.77 2.01
N ARG A 120 -20.61 -5.98 1.26
CA ARG A 120 -22.05 -5.80 1.50
C ARG A 120 -22.89 -6.03 0.24
N GLN A 121 -22.68 -7.13 -0.50
CA GLN A 121 -23.66 -7.56 -1.52
C GLN A 121 -23.90 -9.07 -1.62
N THR A 122 -23.27 -9.93 -0.82
CA THR A 122 -23.61 -11.37 -0.80
C THR A 122 -24.33 -11.76 0.48
N ARG A 123 -25.52 -11.19 0.70
CA ARG A 123 -26.54 -11.79 1.58
C ARG A 123 -27.93 -11.21 1.29
N ALA A 124 -28.45 -11.49 0.10
CA ALA A 124 -29.88 -11.43 -0.19
C ALA A 124 -30.13 -12.14 -1.54
N THR A 125 -30.39 -13.45 -1.46
CA THR A 125 -31.39 -14.23 -2.21
C THR A 125 -31.30 -15.66 -1.73
#